data_AF-A0A8S3GCL4-F1
#
_entry.id   AF-A0A8S3GCL4-F1
#
_cell.length_a   1.000
_cell.length_b   1.000
_cell.length_c   1.000
_cell.angle_alpha   90.00
_cell.angle_beta   90.00
_cell.angle_gamma   90.00
#
_symmetry.space_group_name_H-M   'P 1'
#
loop_
_entity.id
_entity.type
_entity.pdbx_description
1 polymer ?
#
loop_
_entity_poly.entity_id
_entity_poly.type
_entity_poly.pdbx_seq_one_letter_code
_entity_poly.pdbx_strand_id
1 'polypeptide(L)'
;MQTIREIFKCFFFFTALPIAGVSVEKINTCCCWRESSSAHFSDYINFDSMAEILDPDKLRSKALKNGQPTSTSINIRRLIDRILTHYSSDFVVFRELIQNADDAGATSFHLEIKCDTSPASSAEMNFNNRTITEIRAINNGHVFSTADWQRVATIADGNIDPESVGQFGVGFFSVFSYTEEPIIVSGKEYMIFIWQDNKFLQTLHHKLLVEQQTNTTSIILKMRDKYILRIESILDNSRITNEDVPTINLTQLKAYFAKALSFTRNMMTLDIKVNQLLVFQMSKTKSNTSSILNPFTFKP
;
A
#
# COMPACT_ATOMS: atom_id res chain seq x y z
N MET A 1 -4.58 -32.79 0.35
CA MET A 1 -3.75 -32.16 -0.71
C MET A 1 -4.68 -31.46 -1.69
N GLN A 2 -5.06 -30.22 -1.37
CA GLN A 2 -6.14 -29.51 -2.05
C GLN A 2 -5.79 -28.03 -2.09
N THR A 3 -4.83 -27.64 -2.93
CA THR A 3 -4.39 -26.24 -3.04
C THR A 3 -3.61 -25.91 -4.33
N ILE A 4 -3.94 -26.51 -5.48
CA ILE A 4 -3.43 -26.04 -6.79
C ILE A 4 -4.52 -26.20 -7.86
N ARG A 5 -5.69 -25.58 -7.65
CA ARG A 5 -6.76 -25.55 -8.67
C ARG A 5 -7.42 -24.18 -8.87
N GLU A 6 -6.98 -23.13 -8.15
CA GLU A 6 -7.60 -21.80 -8.22
C GLU A 6 -6.67 -20.68 -8.75
N ILE A 7 -5.54 -21.03 -9.39
CA ILE A 7 -4.64 -20.01 -9.99
C ILE A 7 -4.77 -19.90 -11.54
N PHE A 8 -5.49 -20.81 -12.21
CA PHE A 8 -5.59 -20.83 -13.67
C PHE A 8 -6.97 -20.47 -14.26
N LYS A 9 -7.74 -19.59 -13.61
CA LYS A 9 -9.05 -19.11 -14.11
C LYS A 9 -9.07 -17.66 -14.64
N CYS A 10 -7.93 -16.98 -14.78
CA CYS A 10 -7.90 -15.58 -15.25
C CYS A 10 -7.58 -15.37 -16.74
N PHE A 11 -7.53 -16.41 -17.58
CA PHE A 11 -7.47 -16.24 -19.03
C PHE A 11 -8.77 -16.77 -19.64
N PHE A 12 -9.48 -15.89 -20.34
CA PHE A 12 -10.83 -16.03 -20.90
C PHE A 12 -11.97 -15.83 -19.89
N PHE A 13 -12.51 -14.61 -19.82
CA PHE A 13 -13.96 -14.42 -19.97
C PHE A 13 -14.24 -12.98 -20.44
N PHE A 14 -14.83 -12.88 -21.63
CA PHE A 14 -15.57 -11.71 -22.08
C PHE A 14 -16.75 -11.47 -21.14
N THR A 15 -17.09 -10.21 -20.95
CA THR A 15 -18.21 -9.67 -20.18
C THR A 15 -19.53 -10.41 -20.41
N ALA A 16 -20.15 -10.90 -19.33
CA ALA A 16 -21.59 -11.09 -19.24
C ALA A 16 -22.05 -10.74 -17.82
N LEU A 17 -22.72 -9.60 -17.67
CA LEU A 17 -23.47 -9.24 -16.47
C LEU A 17 -24.66 -10.20 -16.29
N PRO A 18 -24.99 -10.65 -15.07
CA PRO A 18 -26.19 -11.44 -14.83
C PRO A 18 -27.40 -10.51 -14.60
N ILE A 19 -28.41 -10.62 -15.46
CA ILE A 19 -29.77 -10.23 -15.11
C ILE A 19 -30.45 -11.47 -14.52
N ALA A 20 -31.06 -11.30 -13.35
CA ALA A 20 -31.60 -12.35 -12.52
C ALA A 20 -32.78 -13.09 -13.19
N GLY A 21 -32.81 -14.42 -12.99
CA GLY A 21 -34.03 -15.23 -13.05
C GLY A 21 -34.23 -16.06 -14.31
N VAL A 22 -33.41 -17.09 -14.56
CA VAL A 22 -33.82 -18.28 -15.33
C VAL A 22 -33.10 -19.52 -14.79
N SER A 23 -33.88 -20.56 -14.49
CA SER A 23 -33.44 -21.89 -14.07
C SER A 23 -32.67 -22.62 -15.17
N VAL A 24 -31.65 -23.39 -14.78
CA VAL A 24 -30.90 -24.26 -15.69
C VAL A 24 -31.79 -25.42 -16.12
N GLU A 25 -32.39 -25.32 -17.31
CA GLU A 25 -32.93 -26.46 -18.04
C GLU A 25 -32.14 -26.71 -19.32
N LYS A 26 -31.90 -28.00 -19.57
CA LYS A 26 -31.22 -28.59 -20.72
C LYS A 26 -31.63 -27.92 -22.03
N ILE A 27 -30.69 -27.37 -22.78
CA ILE A 27 -30.90 -27.06 -24.20
C ILE A 27 -30.24 -28.17 -25.02
N ASN A 28 -31.05 -29.17 -25.34
CA ASN A 28 -30.88 -29.97 -26.54
C ASN A 28 -31.45 -29.17 -27.72
N THR A 29 -30.63 -29.06 -28.77
CA THR A 29 -30.96 -28.85 -30.20
C THR A 29 -31.73 -27.59 -30.61
N CYS A 30 -31.15 -26.82 -31.55
CA CYS A 30 -31.89 -26.46 -32.75
C CYS A 30 -30.98 -26.20 -33.95
N CYS A 31 -31.17 -27.04 -34.96
CA CYS A 31 -30.67 -26.92 -36.32
C CYS A 31 -31.19 -25.65 -36.99
N CYS A 32 -30.30 -24.87 -37.59
CA CYS A 32 -30.56 -24.03 -38.78
C CYS A 32 -29.22 -23.50 -39.31
N TRP A 33 -28.41 -24.35 -39.94
CA TRP A 33 -27.45 -23.90 -40.94
C TRP A 33 -27.88 -24.50 -42.27
N ARG A 34 -28.39 -23.63 -43.13
CA ARG A 34 -28.90 -23.95 -44.47
C ARG A 34 -27.71 -24.34 -45.35
N GLU A 35 -27.84 -25.45 -46.04
CA GLU A 35 -26.87 -25.99 -46.99
C GLU A 35 -26.60 -24.99 -48.13
N SER A 36 -25.36 -24.52 -48.22
CA SER A 36 -24.76 -24.18 -49.50
C SER A 36 -23.26 -24.42 -49.45
N SER A 37 -22.83 -25.35 -50.29
CA SER A 37 -21.46 -25.86 -50.52
C SER A 37 -20.87 -26.75 -49.42
N SER A 38 -20.80 -28.03 -49.73
CA SER A 38 -20.05 -29.08 -49.05
C SER A 38 -18.55 -28.77 -49.05
N ALA A 39 -18.05 -28.24 -47.94
CA ALA A 39 -16.66 -28.39 -47.54
C ALA A 39 -16.66 -28.82 -46.07
N HIS A 40 -16.27 -30.08 -45.83
CA HIS A 40 -16.12 -30.65 -44.51
C HIS A 40 -15.15 -29.81 -43.68
N PHE A 41 -15.67 -28.99 -42.76
CA PHE A 41 -14.85 -28.21 -41.83
C PHE A 41 -14.10 -29.10 -40.81
N SER A 42 -14.43 -30.40 -40.73
CA SER A 42 -13.72 -31.41 -39.94
C SER A 42 -12.42 -31.91 -40.57
N ASP A 43 -12.16 -31.63 -41.84
CA ASP A 43 -11.13 -32.36 -42.60
C ASP A 43 -9.77 -31.65 -42.66
N TYR A 44 -9.57 -30.57 -41.90
CA TYR A 44 -8.36 -29.74 -42.01
C TYR A 44 -7.54 -29.51 -40.74
N ILE A 45 -7.93 -30.06 -39.58
CA ILE A 45 -7.07 -30.00 -38.38
C ILE A 45 -7.01 -31.39 -37.75
N ASN A 46 -5.91 -32.10 -38.03
CA ASN A 46 -5.56 -33.31 -37.32
C ASN A 46 -4.99 -32.94 -35.93
N PHE A 47 -5.86 -32.94 -34.91
CA PHE A 47 -5.49 -32.59 -33.54
C PHE A 47 -4.44 -33.52 -32.93
N ASP A 48 -4.40 -34.80 -33.32
CA ASP A 48 -3.37 -35.75 -32.86
C ASP A 48 -1.99 -35.39 -33.42
N SER A 49 -1.92 -34.95 -34.69
CA SER A 49 -0.68 -34.44 -35.29
C SER A 49 -0.22 -33.12 -34.66
N MET A 50 -1.16 -32.26 -34.27
CA MET A 50 -0.85 -30.99 -33.60
C MET A 50 -0.29 -31.22 -32.18
N ALA A 51 -0.77 -32.23 -31.47
CA ALA A 51 -0.26 -32.61 -30.15
C ALA A 51 1.21 -33.06 -30.21
N GLU A 52 1.60 -33.81 -31.26
CA GLU A 52 2.98 -34.26 -31.45
C GLU A 52 3.92 -33.11 -31.91
N ILE A 53 3.39 -32.14 -32.66
CA ILE A 53 4.09 -30.94 -33.12
C ILE A 53 4.28 -29.91 -31.99
N LEU A 54 3.32 -29.82 -31.07
CA LEU A 54 3.33 -28.93 -29.92
C LEU A 54 3.79 -29.63 -28.62
N ASP A 55 4.60 -30.68 -28.75
CA ASP A 55 5.21 -31.36 -27.61
C ASP A 55 5.99 -30.36 -26.71
N PRO A 56 5.62 -30.22 -25.43
CA PRO A 56 6.18 -29.21 -24.55
C PRO A 56 7.70 -29.30 -24.39
N ASP A 57 8.26 -30.51 -24.37
CA ASP A 57 9.69 -30.75 -24.16
C ASP A 57 10.51 -30.41 -25.41
N LYS A 58 9.98 -30.72 -26.61
CA LYS A 58 10.55 -30.28 -27.90
C LYS A 58 10.49 -28.76 -28.04
N LEU A 59 9.36 -28.13 -27.70
CA LEU A 59 9.20 -26.67 -27.75
C LEU A 59 10.17 -25.98 -26.77
N ARG A 60 10.30 -26.48 -25.55
CA ARG A 60 11.25 -25.99 -24.54
C ARG A 60 12.69 -26.10 -25.04
N SER A 61 13.06 -27.27 -25.57
CA SER A 61 14.41 -27.51 -26.10
C SER A 61 14.76 -26.58 -27.27
N LYS A 62 13.78 -26.27 -28.13
CA LYS A 62 13.94 -25.31 -29.24
C LYS A 62 14.05 -23.87 -28.74
N ALA A 63 13.25 -23.48 -27.74
CA ALA A 63 13.31 -22.16 -27.12
C ALA A 63 14.64 -21.91 -26.40
N LEU A 64 15.20 -22.92 -25.71
CA LEU A 64 16.50 -22.80 -25.04
C LEU A 64 17.68 -22.71 -26.02
N LYS A 65 17.57 -23.32 -27.21
CA LYS A 65 18.62 -23.29 -28.24
C LYS A 65 18.60 -22.03 -29.10
N ASN A 66 17.39 -21.57 -29.48
CA ASN A 66 17.21 -20.56 -30.53
C ASN A 66 16.40 -19.34 -30.07
N GLY A 67 15.86 -19.35 -28.85
CA GLY A 67 15.08 -18.23 -28.32
C GLY A 67 15.99 -17.05 -27.99
N GLN A 68 15.57 -15.84 -28.36
CA GLN A 68 16.22 -14.64 -27.87
C GLN A 68 15.72 -14.35 -26.45
N PRO A 69 16.62 -14.21 -25.46
CA PRO A 69 16.21 -13.88 -24.11
C PRO A 69 15.60 -12.48 -24.10
N THR A 70 14.30 -12.40 -23.87
CA THR A 70 13.62 -11.15 -23.56
C THR A 70 13.55 -11.01 -22.04
N SER A 71 14.14 -9.96 -21.49
CA SER A 71 13.91 -9.59 -20.10
C SER A 71 12.54 -8.94 -19.98
N THR A 72 11.69 -9.46 -19.09
CA THR A 72 10.42 -8.81 -18.76
C THR A 72 10.73 -7.62 -17.86
N SER A 73 10.73 -6.40 -18.41
CA SER A 73 10.82 -5.20 -17.59
C SER A 73 9.49 -4.96 -16.88
N ILE A 74 9.51 -4.89 -15.55
CA ILE A 74 8.35 -4.50 -14.78
C ILE A 74 8.25 -2.97 -14.90
N ASN A 75 7.15 -2.47 -15.46
CA ASN A 75 6.82 -1.06 -15.36
C ASN A 75 6.40 -0.77 -13.92
N ILE A 76 7.36 -0.31 -13.11
CA ILE A 76 7.19 -0.05 -11.68
C ILE A 76 6.06 0.95 -11.45
N ARG A 77 5.92 1.97 -12.30
CA ARG A 77 4.83 2.95 -12.22
C ARG A 77 3.46 2.28 -12.32
N ARG A 78 3.25 1.44 -13.35
CA ARG A 78 2.00 0.67 -13.49
C ARG A 78 1.78 -0.37 -12.38
N LEU A 79 2.84 -0.87 -11.77
CA LEU A 79 2.73 -1.77 -10.62
C LEU A 79 2.25 -0.98 -9.39
N ILE A 80 2.87 0.15 -9.09
CA ILE A 80 2.45 1.07 -8.04
C ILE A 80 1.01 1.51 -8.29
N ASP A 81 0.67 1.98 -9.48
CA ASP A 81 -0.70 2.40 -9.82
C ASP A 81 -1.73 1.28 -9.54
N ARG A 82 -1.44 0.03 -9.95
CA ARG A 82 -2.30 -1.12 -9.64
C ARG A 82 -2.37 -1.43 -8.16
N ILE A 83 -1.27 -1.26 -7.42
CA ILE A 83 -1.28 -1.42 -5.96
C ILE A 83 -2.18 -0.34 -5.34
N LEU A 84 -2.05 0.91 -5.79
CA LEU A 84 -2.85 2.05 -5.32
C LEU A 84 -4.34 1.90 -5.62
N THR A 85 -4.74 1.27 -6.74
CA THR A 85 -6.18 1.01 -7.02
C THR A 85 -6.83 0.08 -5.99
N HIS A 86 -6.05 -0.75 -5.28
CA HIS A 86 -6.56 -1.64 -4.24
C HIS A 86 -6.52 -0.99 -2.84
N TYR A 87 -5.88 0.17 -2.70
CA TYR A 87 -5.82 0.95 -1.47
C TYR A 87 -6.85 2.08 -1.46
N SER A 88 -8.07 1.80 -1.92
CA SER A 88 -9.19 2.74 -1.94
C SER A 88 -9.76 3.08 -0.55
N SER A 89 -9.27 2.46 0.52
CA SER A 89 -9.69 2.76 1.88
C SER A 89 -8.97 3.98 2.45
N ASP A 90 -9.69 4.81 3.19
CA ASP A 90 -9.14 5.97 3.87
C ASP A 90 -7.95 5.57 4.79
N PHE A 91 -6.94 6.43 4.82
CA PHE A 91 -5.80 6.36 5.75
C PHE A 91 -4.91 5.10 5.64
N VAL A 92 -4.96 4.36 4.53
CA VAL A 92 -4.03 3.25 4.26
C VAL A 92 -2.59 3.65 4.50
N VAL A 93 -2.15 4.77 3.93
CA VAL A 93 -0.75 5.21 4.06
C VAL A 93 -0.36 5.33 5.52
N PHE A 94 -1.22 5.91 6.36
CA PHE A 94 -0.96 6.02 7.79
C PHE A 94 -0.98 4.66 8.50
N ARG A 95 -1.86 3.74 8.09
CA ARG A 95 -1.87 2.36 8.59
C ARG A 95 -0.52 1.68 8.37
N GLU A 96 -0.05 1.68 7.13
CA GLU A 96 1.20 0.99 6.76
C GLU A 96 2.39 1.64 7.46
N LEU A 97 2.43 2.97 7.58
CA LEU A 97 3.49 3.68 8.29
C LEU A 97 3.51 3.40 9.80
N ILE A 98 2.33 3.36 10.44
CA ILE A 98 2.20 3.02 11.87
C ILE A 98 2.61 1.56 12.11
N GLN A 99 2.20 0.65 11.24
CA GLN A 99 2.56 -0.77 11.33
C GLN A 99 4.07 -0.99 11.16
N ASN A 100 4.68 -0.35 10.16
CA ASN A 100 6.14 -0.43 9.96
C ASN A 100 6.90 0.11 11.18
N ALA A 101 6.40 1.17 11.81
CA ALA A 101 7.00 1.70 13.04
C ALA A 101 6.84 0.72 14.22
N ASP A 102 5.65 0.14 14.41
CA ASP A 102 5.37 -0.83 15.47
C ASP A 102 6.21 -2.12 15.32
N ASP A 103 6.33 -2.63 14.10
CA ASP A 103 7.17 -3.79 13.75
C ASP A 103 8.67 -3.50 13.97
N ALA A 104 9.10 -2.24 13.78
CA ALA A 104 10.44 -1.77 14.14
C ALA A 104 10.61 -1.51 15.66
N GLY A 105 9.63 -1.87 16.50
CA GLY A 105 9.70 -1.70 17.95
C GLY A 105 9.47 -0.27 18.45
N ALA A 106 8.90 0.62 17.62
CA ALA A 106 8.60 1.98 18.03
C ALA A 106 7.59 2.01 19.19
N THR A 107 7.83 2.90 20.15
CA THR A 107 6.90 3.21 21.23
C THR A 107 6.18 4.53 21.01
N SER A 108 6.68 5.37 20.11
CA SER A 108 6.09 6.66 19.75
C SER A 108 6.08 6.86 18.24
N PHE A 109 4.97 7.37 17.72
CA PHE A 109 4.85 7.79 16.33
C PHE A 109 4.16 9.16 16.25
N HIS A 110 4.75 10.04 15.46
CA HIS A 110 4.39 11.44 15.32
C HIS A 110 4.04 11.70 13.85
N LEU A 111 2.84 12.23 13.59
CA LEU A 111 2.45 12.70 12.27
C LEU A 111 2.48 14.23 12.23
N GLU A 112 3.32 14.81 11.40
CA GLU A 112 3.33 16.24 11.11
C GLU A 112 2.71 16.50 9.73
N ILE A 113 1.69 17.35 9.70
CA ILE A 113 1.05 17.84 8.48
C ILE A 113 1.43 19.32 8.34
N LYS A 114 2.05 19.68 7.23
CA LYS A 114 2.34 21.08 6.88
C LYS A 114 1.32 21.55 5.86
N CYS A 115 0.79 22.74 6.10
CA CYS A 115 -0.17 23.39 5.22
C CYS A 115 0.23 24.84 4.93
N ASP A 116 -0.35 25.40 3.88
CA ASP A 116 -0.24 26.84 3.59
C ASP A 116 -0.72 27.71 4.76
N THR A 117 0.12 28.66 5.18
CA THR A 117 -0.23 29.67 6.19
C THR A 117 -0.80 30.90 5.51
N SER A 118 -1.95 31.41 5.97
CA SER A 118 -2.40 32.75 5.57
C SER A 118 -1.51 33.79 6.26
N PRO A 119 -1.12 34.90 5.57
CA PRO A 119 -0.38 36.00 6.18
C PRO A 119 -1.06 36.61 7.42
N ALA A 120 -2.36 36.39 7.62
CA ALA A 120 -3.17 37.10 8.62
C ALA A 120 -3.48 36.32 9.91
N SER A 121 -3.08 35.04 10.05
CA SER A 121 -3.62 34.18 11.13
C SER A 121 -2.61 33.25 11.80
N SER A 122 -1.42 33.74 12.14
CA SER A 122 -0.43 32.96 12.92
C SER A 122 -0.88 32.64 14.36
N ALA A 123 -1.99 33.22 14.82
CA ALA A 123 -2.51 33.05 16.18
C ALA A 123 -3.77 32.17 16.30
N GLU A 124 -4.45 31.84 15.18
CA GLU A 124 -5.68 31.04 15.22
C GLU A 124 -5.43 29.63 14.70
N MET A 125 -5.81 28.61 15.49
CA MET A 125 -5.79 27.18 15.13
C MET A 125 -6.86 26.83 14.07
N ASN A 126 -7.05 27.68 13.06
CA ASN A 126 -7.97 27.42 11.95
C ASN A 126 -7.22 26.82 10.75
N PHE A 127 -7.06 25.49 10.81
CA PHE A 127 -6.47 24.71 9.71
C PHE A 127 -7.52 24.18 8.72
N ASN A 128 -8.77 24.64 8.81
CA ASN A 128 -9.81 24.20 7.90
C ASN A 128 -9.58 24.81 6.50
N ASN A 129 -9.80 24.01 5.47
CA ASN A 129 -9.66 24.38 4.06
C ASN A 129 -8.24 24.81 3.65
N ARG A 130 -7.23 24.30 4.34
CA ARG A 130 -5.81 24.57 4.04
C ARG A 130 -5.23 23.55 3.07
N THR A 131 -4.36 24.00 2.17
CA THR A 131 -3.67 23.11 1.24
C THR A 131 -2.50 22.46 1.96
N ILE A 132 -2.47 21.12 1.96
CA ILE A 132 -1.38 20.34 2.52
C ILE A 132 -0.19 20.38 1.55
N THR A 133 0.99 20.70 2.06
CA THR A 133 2.23 20.83 1.28
C THR A 133 3.22 19.70 1.55
N GLU A 134 3.24 19.18 2.77
CA GLU A 134 4.09 18.07 3.20
C GLU A 134 3.39 17.27 4.31
N ILE A 135 3.55 15.96 4.26
CA ILE A 135 3.25 15.06 5.37
C ILE A 135 4.55 14.40 5.81
N ARG A 136 4.78 14.33 7.12
CA ARG A 136 5.96 13.70 7.70
C ARG A 136 5.55 12.77 8.83
N ALA A 137 5.93 11.50 8.71
CA ALA A 137 5.77 10.50 9.77
C ALA A 137 7.12 10.29 10.45
N ILE A 138 7.18 10.35 11.78
CA ILE A 138 8.40 10.20 12.57
C ILE A 138 8.17 9.15 13.65
N ASN A 139 9.10 8.23 13.85
CA ASN A 139 9.01 7.25 14.93
C ASN A 139 10.37 7.01 15.59
N ASN A 140 10.32 6.43 16.80
CA ASN A 140 11.50 6.07 17.59
C ASN A 140 11.79 4.55 17.57
N GLY A 141 11.36 3.84 16.53
CA GLY A 141 11.72 2.44 16.34
C GLY A 141 13.20 2.30 16.02
N HIS A 142 13.63 1.05 15.83
CA HIS A 142 14.98 0.75 15.39
C HIS A 142 15.30 1.49 14.08
N VAL A 143 16.45 2.15 14.05
CA VAL A 143 16.96 2.77 12.83
C VAL A 143 17.26 1.69 11.79
N PHE A 144 17.13 2.04 10.51
CA PHE A 144 17.28 1.10 9.42
C PHE A 144 18.67 0.45 9.44
N SER A 145 18.68 -0.88 9.41
CA SER A 145 19.87 -1.66 9.12
C SER A 145 20.19 -1.61 7.63
N THR A 146 21.37 -2.08 7.24
CA THR A 146 21.73 -2.25 5.82
C THR A 146 20.72 -3.11 5.06
N ALA A 147 20.14 -4.12 5.73
CA ALA A 147 19.13 -4.97 5.12
C ALA A 147 17.79 -4.23 4.94
N ASP A 148 17.39 -3.36 5.87
CA ASP A 148 16.18 -2.53 5.74
C ASP A 148 16.28 -1.60 4.53
N TRP A 149 17.44 -0.95 4.34
CA TRP A 149 17.69 -0.09 3.18
C TRP A 149 17.61 -0.85 1.85
N GLN A 150 18.14 -2.07 1.79
CA GLN A 150 18.05 -2.92 0.60
C GLN A 150 16.61 -3.36 0.32
N ARG A 151 15.88 -3.76 1.37
CA ARG A 151 14.48 -4.19 1.26
C ARG A 151 13.58 -3.06 0.77
N VAL A 152 13.66 -1.87 1.38
CA VAL A 152 12.78 -0.74 0.98
C VAL A 152 13.02 -0.27 -0.46
N ALA A 153 14.25 -0.46 -0.97
CA ALA A 153 14.60 -0.17 -2.35
C ALA A 153 14.14 -1.26 -3.35
N THR A 154 13.82 -2.46 -2.86
CA THR A 154 13.46 -3.61 -3.71
C THR A 154 11.96 -3.87 -3.63
N ILE A 155 11.25 -3.63 -4.73
CA ILE A 155 9.82 -3.92 -4.78
C ILE A 155 9.61 -5.43 -4.76
N ALA A 156 8.73 -5.89 -3.85
CA ALA A 156 8.29 -7.28 -3.71
C ALA A 156 9.33 -8.28 -3.17
N ASP A 157 10.34 -7.81 -2.43
CA ASP A 157 11.18 -8.65 -1.55
C ASP A 157 10.67 -8.51 -0.10
N GLY A 158 9.64 -9.29 0.22
CA GLY A 158 8.95 -9.24 1.52
C GLY A 158 9.81 -9.71 2.69
N ASN A 159 9.38 -9.39 3.92
CA ASN A 159 10.10 -9.80 5.12
C ASN A 159 9.95 -11.32 5.35
N ILE A 160 11.06 -12.03 5.57
CA ILE A 160 11.08 -13.50 5.76
C ILE A 160 10.60 -13.88 7.18
N ASP A 161 10.48 -12.90 8.08
CA ASP A 161 10.04 -13.12 9.46
C ASP A 161 8.51 -13.36 9.53
N PRO A 162 8.06 -14.56 9.94
CA PRO A 162 6.65 -14.90 10.07
C PRO A 162 5.90 -14.09 11.14
N GLU A 163 6.59 -13.39 12.05
CA GLU A 163 5.95 -12.52 13.05
C GLU A 163 5.68 -11.08 12.56
N SER A 164 6.26 -10.70 11.43
CA SER A 164 6.06 -9.38 10.82
C SER A 164 4.77 -9.36 10.00
N VAL A 165 3.96 -8.31 10.15
CA VAL A 165 2.62 -8.23 9.52
C VAL A 165 2.74 -7.95 8.01
N GLY A 166 3.87 -7.42 7.55
CA GLY A 166 4.14 -7.05 6.16
C GLY A 166 4.88 -8.09 5.31
N GLN A 167 4.29 -9.27 5.06
CA GLN A 167 4.91 -10.35 4.28
C GLN A 167 5.19 -10.03 2.79
N PHE A 168 4.61 -8.97 2.23
CA PHE A 168 4.72 -8.67 0.80
C PHE A 168 5.70 -7.54 0.46
N GLY A 169 6.22 -6.79 1.44
CA GLY A 169 7.16 -5.69 1.20
C GLY A 169 6.60 -4.52 0.36
N VAL A 170 5.28 -4.51 0.07
CA VAL A 170 4.63 -3.50 -0.79
C VAL A 170 3.96 -2.36 -0.03
N GLY A 171 3.74 -2.50 1.28
CA GLY A 171 2.99 -1.53 2.08
C GLY A 171 3.60 -0.13 2.07
N PHE A 172 4.94 -0.04 2.05
CA PHE A 172 5.65 1.23 1.92
C PHE A 172 5.28 1.96 0.61
N PHE A 173 5.09 1.26 -0.51
CA PHE A 173 4.79 1.88 -1.80
C PHE A 173 3.40 2.55 -1.85
N SER A 174 2.55 2.36 -0.83
CA SER A 174 1.31 3.13 -0.69
C SER A 174 1.56 4.65 -0.57
N VAL A 175 2.75 5.07 -0.10
CA VAL A 175 3.11 6.50 0.03
C VAL A 175 3.12 7.24 -1.30
N PHE A 176 3.29 6.54 -2.43
CA PHE A 176 3.26 7.13 -3.76
C PHE A 176 1.86 7.67 -4.16
N SER A 177 0.81 7.35 -3.39
CA SER A 177 -0.48 8.03 -3.53
C SER A 177 -0.43 9.52 -3.12
N TYR A 178 0.52 9.91 -2.27
CA TYR A 178 0.67 11.30 -1.80
C TYR A 178 1.87 12.02 -2.41
N THR A 179 2.90 11.32 -2.87
CA THR A 179 4.13 11.95 -3.35
C THR A 179 4.74 11.20 -4.53
N GLU A 180 5.48 11.92 -5.39
CA GLU A 180 6.33 11.30 -6.42
C GLU A 180 7.73 10.96 -5.91
N GLU A 181 8.16 11.60 -4.81
CA GLU A 181 9.55 11.59 -4.33
C GLU A 181 9.60 11.39 -2.81
N PRO A 182 9.20 10.22 -2.29
CA PRO A 182 9.29 9.96 -0.86
C PRO A 182 10.75 10.00 -0.39
N ILE A 183 10.96 10.57 0.78
CA ILE A 183 12.28 10.64 1.43
C ILE A 183 12.22 9.88 2.76
N ILE A 184 13.18 8.99 2.95
CA ILE A 184 13.39 8.27 4.21
C ILE A 184 14.64 8.83 4.86
N VAL A 185 14.55 9.21 6.13
CA VAL A 185 15.70 9.54 6.98
C VAL A 185 15.69 8.57 8.13
N SER A 186 16.79 7.86 8.37
CA SER A 186 16.89 6.94 9.50
C SER A 186 18.30 6.91 10.05
N GLY A 187 18.45 7.25 11.33
CA GLY A 187 19.76 7.26 11.96
C GLY A 187 20.68 8.32 11.38
N LYS A 188 21.72 7.83 10.69
CA LYS A 188 22.79 8.62 10.06
C LYS A 188 22.67 8.70 8.54
N GLU A 189 21.61 8.13 7.97
CA GLU A 189 21.45 7.91 6.52
C GLU A 189 20.09 8.41 6.05
N TYR A 190 20.02 8.72 4.76
CA TYR A 190 18.77 9.07 4.09
C TYR A 190 18.72 8.52 2.67
N MET A 191 17.51 8.19 2.22
CA MET A 191 17.22 7.71 0.88
C MET A 191 16.12 8.55 0.24
N ILE A 192 16.31 8.96 -1.01
CA ILE A 192 15.30 9.64 -1.82
C ILE A 192 14.93 8.73 -2.99
N PHE A 193 13.64 8.59 -3.26
CA PHE A 193 13.13 7.94 -4.47
C PHE A 193 12.88 8.99 -5.55
N ILE A 194 13.35 8.73 -6.77
CA ILE A 194 13.19 9.63 -7.93
C ILE A 194 12.77 8.84 -9.18
N TRP A 195 11.92 9.45 -10.00
CA TRP A 195 11.52 8.87 -11.29
C TRP A 195 12.49 9.27 -12.40
N GLN A 196 13.05 8.27 -13.08
CA GLN A 196 13.80 8.43 -14.33
C GLN A 196 12.88 8.13 -15.51
N ASP A 197 12.82 9.06 -16.46
CA ASP A 197 11.98 8.99 -17.68
C ASP A 197 10.51 8.64 -17.43
N ASN A 198 9.99 8.98 -16.24
CA ASN A 198 8.65 8.64 -15.79
C ASN A 198 8.31 7.13 -15.84
N LYS A 199 9.34 6.27 -15.83
CA LYS A 199 9.21 4.81 -16.03
C LYS A 199 9.97 4.00 -14.99
N PHE A 200 11.17 4.43 -14.64
CA PHE A 200 12.05 3.72 -13.72
C PHE A 200 12.11 4.47 -12.40
N LEU A 201 11.91 3.76 -11.30
CA LEU A 201 12.07 4.30 -9.96
C LEU A 201 13.51 4.02 -9.51
N GLN A 202 14.25 5.07 -9.18
CA GLN A 202 15.62 4.99 -8.68
C GLN A 202 15.68 5.48 -7.23
N THR A 203 16.57 4.91 -6.44
CA THR A 203 16.88 5.38 -5.09
C THR A 203 18.25 6.04 -5.04
N LEU A 204 18.35 7.17 -4.35
CA LEU A 204 19.61 7.84 -4.02
C LEU A 204 19.82 7.74 -2.51
N HIS A 205 20.87 7.03 -2.07
CA HIS A 205 21.15 6.75 -0.67
C HIS A 205 22.47 7.38 -0.23
N HIS A 206 22.43 8.19 0.83
CA HIS A 206 23.59 8.96 1.31
C HIS A 206 23.61 9.06 2.84
N LYS A 207 24.78 9.43 3.38
CA LYS A 207 24.95 9.78 4.79
C LYS A 207 24.56 11.22 5.05
N LEU A 208 23.94 11.46 6.20
CA LEU A 208 23.67 12.78 6.74
C LEU A 208 24.92 13.40 7.36
N LEU A 209 24.95 14.74 7.38
CA LEU A 209 25.92 15.48 8.18
C LEU A 209 25.71 15.18 9.67
N VAL A 210 26.76 15.29 10.50
CA VAL A 210 26.74 14.87 11.91
C VAL A 210 25.63 15.59 12.69
N GLU A 211 25.42 16.87 12.43
CA GLU A 211 24.41 17.71 13.05
C GLU A 211 22.96 17.38 12.63
N GLN A 212 22.78 16.59 11.57
CA GLN A 212 21.48 16.17 11.05
C GLN A 212 21.08 14.75 11.48
N GLN A 213 22.02 13.99 12.08
CA GLN A 213 21.77 12.61 12.48
C GLN A 213 20.79 12.55 13.65
N THR A 214 19.90 11.57 13.62
CA THR A 214 18.88 11.38 14.66
C THR A 214 18.86 9.93 15.13
N ASN A 215 18.19 9.65 16.25
CA ASN A 215 17.90 8.27 16.68
C ASN A 215 16.49 7.84 16.26
N THR A 216 15.96 8.42 15.18
CA THR A 216 14.59 8.25 14.73
C THR A 216 14.57 7.84 13.26
N THR A 217 13.40 7.36 12.82
CA THR A 217 13.09 7.18 11.41
C THR A 217 12.01 8.17 11.01
N SER A 218 12.23 8.92 9.93
CA SER A 218 11.29 9.88 9.36
C SER A 218 10.99 9.53 7.90
N ILE A 219 9.72 9.52 7.54
CA ILE A 219 9.23 9.41 6.15
C ILE A 219 8.61 10.75 5.79
N ILE A 220 9.13 11.39 4.74
CA ILE A 220 8.76 12.75 4.32
C ILE A 220 8.12 12.64 2.94
N LEU A 221 6.90 13.17 2.83
CA LEU A 221 6.06 13.09 1.65
C LEU A 221 5.71 14.52 1.23
N LYS A 222 6.42 15.05 0.24
CA LYS A 222 6.02 16.31 -0.39
C LYS A 222 4.82 16.03 -1.30
N MET A 223 3.72 16.75 -1.11
CA MET A 223 2.48 16.43 -1.80
C MET A 223 2.62 16.62 -3.32
N ARG A 224 2.25 15.60 -4.12
CA ARG A 224 2.21 15.68 -5.59
C ARG A 224 0.96 16.40 -6.10
N ASP A 225 -0.18 16.08 -5.52
CA ASP A 225 -1.48 16.62 -5.87
C ASP A 225 -1.99 17.52 -4.74
N LYS A 226 -2.95 18.38 -5.06
CA LYS A 226 -3.59 19.26 -4.09
C LYS A 226 -4.46 18.43 -3.13
N TYR A 227 -4.12 18.45 -1.85
CA TYR A 227 -4.95 17.90 -0.77
C TYR A 227 -5.40 19.01 0.17
N ILE A 228 -6.66 18.95 0.60
CA ILE A 228 -7.22 19.92 1.54
C ILE A 228 -7.38 19.30 2.93
N LEU A 229 -6.84 19.96 3.97
CA LEU A 229 -7.09 19.60 5.36
C LEU A 229 -8.46 20.15 5.82
N ARG A 230 -9.26 19.31 6.48
CA ARG A 230 -10.61 19.66 7.01
C ARG A 230 -10.70 19.30 8.51
N ILE A 231 -11.42 20.09 9.32
CA ILE A 231 -11.45 19.90 10.79
C ILE A 231 -12.72 19.22 11.33
N GLU A 232 -13.91 19.28 10.71
CA GLU A 232 -15.15 18.77 11.35
C GLU A 232 -16.11 17.94 10.47
N SER A 233 -17.05 17.29 11.18
CA SER A 233 -18.11 16.38 10.75
C SER A 233 -19.48 17.09 10.58
N ILE A 234 -20.05 16.96 9.37
CA ILE A 234 -21.45 17.26 8.94
C ILE A 234 -21.85 18.76 8.78
N LEU A 235 -22.54 19.02 7.66
CA LEU A 235 -23.44 20.14 7.34
C LEU A 235 -22.85 21.47 6.83
N ASP A 236 -21.75 21.47 6.10
CA ASP A 236 -21.49 22.60 5.20
C ASP A 236 -21.68 22.17 3.74
N ASN A 237 -22.94 22.23 3.29
CA ASN A 237 -23.31 22.28 1.88
C ASN A 237 -22.77 23.56 1.19
N SER A 238 -21.98 24.37 1.88
CA SER A 238 -21.39 25.57 1.32
C SER A 238 -20.02 25.25 0.73
N ARG A 239 -19.97 25.28 -0.61
CA ARG A 239 -18.82 25.17 -1.50
C ARG A 239 -18.41 23.73 -1.86
N ILE A 240 -19.32 23.05 -2.55
CA ILE A 240 -18.93 22.17 -3.66
C ILE A 240 -18.24 23.09 -4.68
N THR A 241 -16.92 23.19 -4.62
CA THR A 241 -16.16 23.53 -5.82
C THR A 241 -16.36 22.34 -6.76
N ASN A 242 -16.68 22.57 -8.04
CA ASN A 242 -16.84 21.51 -9.05
C ASN A 242 -15.56 20.68 -9.32
N GLU A 243 -14.53 20.81 -8.48
CA GLU A 243 -13.33 20.00 -8.47
C GLU A 243 -13.41 19.04 -7.27
N ASP A 244 -13.41 17.74 -7.55
CA ASP A 244 -13.25 16.67 -6.56
C ASP A 244 -11.82 16.68 -5.99
N VAL A 245 -11.48 17.72 -5.25
CA VAL A 245 -10.16 17.83 -4.60
C VAL A 245 -10.14 16.87 -3.40
N PRO A 246 -9.18 15.94 -3.33
CA PRO A 246 -9.11 15.00 -2.23
C PRO A 246 -8.84 15.72 -0.90
N THR A 247 -9.37 15.17 0.19
CA THR A 247 -9.28 15.80 1.51
C THR A 247 -8.72 14.84 2.55
N ILE A 248 -8.05 15.39 3.56
CA ILE A 248 -7.74 14.69 4.80
C ILE A 248 -8.60 15.32 5.89
N ASN A 249 -9.56 14.55 6.41
CA ASN A 249 -10.39 14.99 7.52
C ASN A 249 -9.69 14.67 8.85
N LEU A 250 -9.34 15.72 9.60
CA LEU A 250 -8.59 15.62 10.84
C LEU A 250 -9.38 14.90 11.94
N THR A 251 -10.72 15.06 11.98
CA THR A 251 -11.57 14.36 12.96
C THR A 251 -11.58 12.84 12.70
N GLN A 252 -11.73 12.44 11.44
CA GLN A 252 -11.66 11.02 11.07
C GLN A 252 -10.25 10.45 11.29
N LEU A 253 -9.20 11.23 10.99
CA LEU A 253 -7.82 10.83 11.22
C LEU A 253 -7.50 10.64 12.70
N LYS A 254 -7.98 11.52 13.58
CA LYS A 254 -7.87 11.39 15.04
C LYS A 254 -8.54 10.10 15.54
N ALA A 255 -9.76 9.83 15.08
CA ALA A 255 -10.47 8.60 15.42
C ALA A 255 -9.73 7.35 14.92
N TYR A 256 -9.15 7.42 13.71
CA TYR A 256 -8.31 6.37 13.17
C TYR A 256 -7.06 6.13 14.02
N PHE A 257 -6.33 7.19 14.42
CA PHE A 257 -5.15 7.08 15.28
C PHE A 257 -5.48 6.44 16.63
N ALA A 258 -6.59 6.83 17.26
CA ALA A 258 -7.05 6.22 18.50
C ALA A 258 -7.31 4.71 18.34
N LYS A 259 -7.93 4.32 17.21
CA LYS A 259 -8.15 2.91 16.87
C LYS A 259 -6.83 2.19 16.63
N ALA A 260 -5.94 2.75 15.80
CA ALA A 260 -4.65 2.17 15.46
C ALA A 260 -3.77 1.93 16.69
N LEU A 261 -3.78 2.86 17.66
CA LEU A 261 -3.09 2.67 18.93
C LEU A 261 -3.58 1.39 19.61
N SER A 262 -4.87 1.07 19.60
CA SER A 262 -5.40 -0.12 20.29
C SER A 262 -4.94 -1.46 19.70
N PHE A 263 -4.52 -1.50 18.43
CA PHE A 263 -4.13 -2.75 17.72
C PHE A 263 -2.62 -2.95 17.57
N THR A 264 -1.82 -1.95 17.90
CA THR A 264 -0.36 -2.00 17.86
C THR A 264 0.22 -2.66 19.12
N ARG A 265 1.31 -3.40 18.96
CA ARG A 265 1.93 -4.21 20.02
C ARG A 265 2.84 -3.35 20.91
N ASN A 266 3.74 -2.60 20.29
CA ASN A 266 4.80 -1.82 20.95
C ASN A 266 4.42 -0.36 21.13
N MET A 267 3.60 0.19 20.23
CA MET A 267 3.21 1.59 20.23
C MET A 267 2.51 1.99 21.53
N MET A 268 3.05 3.02 22.18
CA MET A 268 2.54 3.60 23.42
C MET A 268 1.92 4.96 23.19
N THR A 269 2.48 5.78 22.29
CA THR A 269 2.03 7.14 22.04
C THR A 269 1.89 7.43 20.55
N LEU A 270 0.77 8.07 20.20
CA LEU A 270 0.54 8.64 18.87
C LEU A 270 0.16 10.11 19.01
N ASP A 271 0.76 10.97 18.19
CA ASP A 271 0.34 12.36 18.08
C ASP A 271 0.30 12.89 16.64
N ILE A 272 -0.47 13.96 16.48
CA ILE A 272 -0.62 14.68 15.22
C ILE A 272 -0.32 16.15 15.49
N LYS A 273 0.56 16.72 14.68
CA LYS A 273 0.84 18.16 14.61
C LYS A 273 0.42 18.73 13.26
N VAL A 274 -0.14 19.92 13.26
CA VAL A 274 -0.38 20.71 12.04
C VAL A 274 0.40 22.01 12.14
N ASN A 275 1.29 22.28 11.18
CA ASN A 275 2.20 23.43 11.23
C ASN A 275 2.87 23.57 12.61
N GLN A 276 3.45 22.47 13.11
CA GLN A 276 4.11 22.34 14.42
C GLN A 276 3.20 22.44 15.66
N LEU A 277 1.92 22.80 15.51
CA LEU A 277 0.95 22.87 16.60
C LEU A 277 0.36 21.49 16.89
N LEU A 278 0.41 21.05 18.15
CA LEU A 278 -0.17 19.78 18.60
C LEU A 278 -1.70 19.84 18.55
N VAL A 279 -2.31 19.00 17.71
CA VAL A 279 -3.77 18.95 17.52
C VAL A 279 -4.42 17.66 18.02
N PHE A 280 -3.61 16.63 18.30
CA PHE A 280 -4.04 15.35 18.85
C PHE A 280 -2.86 14.66 19.54
N GLN A 281 -3.12 14.03 20.68
CA GLN A 281 -2.18 13.12 21.33
C GLN A 281 -2.97 12.06 22.09
N MET A 282 -2.51 10.81 22.03
CA MET A 282 -3.05 9.70 22.81
C MET A 282 -1.92 8.81 23.29
N SER A 283 -2.05 8.28 24.51
CA SER A 283 -1.10 7.36 25.10
C SER A 283 -1.79 6.17 25.75
N LYS A 284 -1.18 4.97 25.65
CA LYS A 284 -1.55 3.79 26.44
C LYS A 284 -0.93 3.89 27.83
N THR A 285 -1.64 3.40 28.84
CA THR A 285 -1.07 3.05 30.14
C THR A 285 -0.79 1.55 30.16
N LYS A 286 0.45 1.14 30.44
CA LYS A 286 0.71 -0.27 30.80
C LYS A 286 0.17 -0.48 32.21
N SER A 287 -0.89 -1.26 32.37
CA SER A 287 -1.24 -1.76 33.69
C SER A 287 -0.12 -2.71 34.12
N ASN A 288 0.65 -2.34 35.14
CA ASN A 288 1.56 -3.26 35.79
C ASN A 288 0.72 -4.33 36.51
N THR A 289 0.54 -5.50 35.90
CA THR A 289 0.07 -6.72 36.56
C THR A 289 1.19 -7.29 37.45
N SER A 290 1.64 -6.51 38.42
CA SER A 290 2.61 -6.93 39.43
C SER A 290 2.08 -6.59 40.82
N SER A 291 0.87 -7.06 41.12
CA SER A 291 0.33 -7.20 42.49
C SER A 291 -1.08 -7.82 42.46
N ILE A 292 -1.20 -9.07 42.01
CA ILE A 292 -2.26 -9.94 42.53
C ILE A 292 -1.55 -10.88 43.48
N LEU A 293 -1.51 -10.48 44.75
CA LEU A 293 -1.19 -11.39 45.86
C LEU A 293 -2.17 -12.57 45.76
N ASN A 294 -1.63 -13.78 45.62
CA ASN A 294 -2.39 -15.02 45.80
C ASN A 294 -3.12 -14.96 47.16
N PRO A 295 -4.46 -14.97 47.23
CA PRO A 295 -5.17 -15.00 48.50
C PRO A 295 -5.24 -16.41 49.11
N PHE A 296 -4.63 -17.43 48.50
CA PHE A 296 -4.63 -18.79 49.03
C PHE A 296 -3.27 -19.17 49.62
N THR A 297 -3.00 -18.67 50.81
CA THR A 297 -2.08 -19.35 51.74
C THR A 297 -2.93 -20.27 52.62
N PHE A 298 -2.94 -21.57 52.28
CA PHE A 298 -3.36 -22.59 53.23
C PHE A 298 -2.26 -22.71 54.29
N LYS A 299 -2.58 -22.35 55.52
CA LYS A 299 -1.80 -22.75 56.70
C LYS A 299 -2.21 -24.18 57.11
N PRO A 300 -1.27 -24.95 57.71
CA PRO A 300 -1.29 -26.40 57.79
C PRO A 300 -2.47 -26.98 58.58
#